data_AF-A0A6P0T559-F1
#
_entry.id   AF-A0A6P0T559-F1
#
_cell.length_a   1.000
_cell.length_b   1.000
_cell.length_c   1.000
_cell.angle_alpha   90.00
_cell.angle_beta   90.00
_cell.angle_gamma   90.00
#
_symmetry.space_group_name_H-M   'P 1'
#
loop_
_entity.id
_entity.type
_entity.pdbx_description
1 polymer ?
#
loop_
_entity_poly.entity_id
_entity_poly.type
_entity_poly.pdbx_seq_one_letter_code
_entity_poly.pdbx_strand_id
1 'polypeptide(L)'
;IVEDTTEDLPFTSFECKTLAEMYDVPAEQRLQGRNATVKSYQTLAQQVHIFHSSHHAKSNFMEPLKSELRLGDGSLTLGQLLTPGWRMPNLSEVFASACEGNFTVTKLTDDLLSLATGFLCAGARSVVSTQWSVDDLASALLAIFYYHGRRSGMSCCQALQQGQIKLRKLTGKEFADNYQPQLREHLEQKLTEANTAKQNAKDQGDQEEFDKWVKIVDKFEIQGKRLESLSKEDFPFGHPFYWAGFVSQGMA
;
A
#
# COMPACT_ATOMS: atom_id res chain seq x y z
N ILE A 1 -7.45 6.81 -5.31
CA ILE A 1 -6.98 5.59 -4.61
C ILE A 1 -6.49 4.60 -5.66
N VAL A 2 -5.31 4.03 -5.48
CA VAL A 2 -4.78 2.93 -6.31
C VAL A 2 -4.44 1.77 -5.38
N GLU A 3 -4.98 0.58 -5.67
CA GLU A 3 -4.92 -0.58 -4.78
C GLU A 3 -4.52 -1.87 -5.50
N ASP A 4 -3.65 -2.65 -4.84
CA ASP A 4 -3.38 -4.09 -5.09
C ASP A 4 -3.24 -4.47 -6.58
N THR A 5 -2.30 -3.83 -7.30
CA THR A 5 -2.13 -3.98 -8.76
C THR A 5 -1.81 -5.40 -9.23
N THR A 6 -1.36 -6.26 -8.31
CA THR A 6 -0.95 -7.65 -8.54
C THR A 6 -1.89 -8.69 -7.93
N GLU A 7 -2.94 -8.24 -7.22
CA GLU A 7 -4.01 -9.06 -6.65
C GLU A 7 -3.54 -10.01 -5.52
N ASP A 8 -2.39 -9.71 -4.90
CA ASP A 8 -1.74 -10.55 -3.89
C ASP A 8 -1.59 -9.87 -2.53
N LEU A 9 -2.20 -8.70 -2.31
CA LEU A 9 -2.21 -7.97 -1.05
C LEU A 9 -3.64 -7.90 -0.47
N PRO A 10 -4.06 -8.92 0.31
CA PRO A 10 -5.46 -9.04 0.69
C PRO A 10 -5.94 -7.87 1.56
N PHE A 11 -5.10 -7.32 2.44
CA PHE A 11 -5.50 -6.25 3.35
C PHE A 11 -5.40 -4.85 2.72
N THR A 12 -4.64 -4.69 1.64
CA THR A 12 -4.63 -3.45 0.84
C THR A 12 -6.02 -3.13 0.28
N SER A 13 -6.78 -4.13 -0.17
CA SER A 13 -8.17 -3.90 -0.62
C SER A 13 -9.13 -3.56 0.53
N PHE A 14 -8.88 -4.07 1.75
CA PHE A 14 -9.64 -3.70 2.95
C PHE A 14 -9.36 -2.25 3.36
N GLU A 15 -8.08 -1.86 3.39
CA GLU A 15 -7.60 -0.49 3.57
C GLU A 15 -8.31 0.45 2.60
N CYS A 16 -8.18 0.20 1.31
CA CYS A 16 -8.64 1.11 0.29
C CYS A 16 -10.17 1.21 0.21
N LYS A 17 -10.90 0.13 0.51
CA LYS A 17 -12.36 0.17 0.69
C LYS A 17 -12.74 1.05 1.89
N THR A 18 -12.09 0.84 3.03
CA THR A 18 -12.32 1.63 4.25
C THR A 18 -12.04 3.12 4.02
N LEU A 19 -10.96 3.44 3.31
CA LEU A 19 -10.62 4.83 2.97
C LEU A 19 -11.61 5.44 1.98
N ALA A 20 -12.09 4.67 1.00
CA ALA A 20 -13.09 5.13 0.06
C ALA A 20 -14.40 5.50 0.77
N GLU A 21 -14.87 4.66 1.69
CA GLU A 21 -16.03 4.94 2.55
C GLU A 21 -15.77 6.13 3.49
N MET A 22 -14.56 6.25 4.04
CA MET A 22 -14.19 7.35 4.93
C MET A 22 -14.10 8.72 4.23
N TYR A 23 -13.87 8.78 2.93
CA TYR A 23 -13.72 10.05 2.20
C TYR A 23 -14.75 10.25 1.09
N ASP A 24 -15.79 9.41 1.05
CA ASP A 24 -16.81 9.41 0.00
C ASP A 24 -16.18 9.39 -1.41
N VAL A 25 -15.12 8.57 -1.58
CA VAL A 25 -14.34 8.51 -2.82
C VAL A 25 -15.15 7.78 -3.89
N PRO A 26 -15.43 8.43 -5.03
CA PRO A 26 -16.26 7.83 -6.06
C PRO A 26 -15.51 6.70 -6.78
N ALA A 27 -16.25 5.76 -7.36
CA ALA A 27 -15.69 4.54 -7.94
C ALA A 27 -14.70 4.83 -9.09
N GLU A 28 -14.94 5.86 -9.89
CA GLU A 28 -14.06 6.30 -10.97
C GLU A 28 -12.69 6.82 -10.50
N GLN A 29 -12.57 7.19 -9.22
CA GLN A 29 -11.30 7.60 -8.60
C GLN A 29 -10.59 6.46 -7.86
N ARG A 30 -11.04 5.23 -8.08
CA ARG A 30 -10.45 4.00 -7.54
C ARG A 30 -9.93 3.13 -8.68
N LEU A 31 -8.63 2.90 -8.70
CA LEU A 31 -7.99 1.97 -9.63
C LEU A 31 -7.62 0.71 -8.86
N GLN A 32 -8.22 -0.42 -9.22
CA GLN A 32 -8.06 -1.69 -8.51
C GLN A 32 -7.41 -2.72 -9.43
N GLY A 33 -6.41 -3.45 -8.92
CA GLY A 33 -5.81 -4.56 -9.65
C GLY A 33 -5.26 -4.15 -11.01
N ARG A 34 -5.52 -4.98 -12.02
CA ARG A 34 -5.04 -4.78 -13.40
C ARG A 34 -5.58 -3.51 -14.07
N ASN A 35 -6.62 -2.87 -13.54
CA ASN A 35 -7.14 -1.60 -14.05
C ASN A 35 -6.25 -0.40 -13.71
N ALA A 36 -5.34 -0.55 -12.75
CA ALA A 36 -4.33 0.45 -12.41
C ALA A 36 -3.17 0.44 -13.41
N THR A 37 -3.46 0.74 -14.67
CA THR A 37 -2.47 0.91 -15.74
C THR A 37 -1.62 2.16 -15.55
N VAL A 38 -0.45 2.25 -16.18
CA VAL A 38 0.39 3.47 -16.21
C VAL A 38 -0.43 4.70 -16.61
N LYS A 39 -1.27 4.57 -17.65
CA LYS A 39 -2.08 5.67 -18.17
C LYS A 39 -3.20 6.09 -17.19
N SER A 40 -3.94 5.14 -16.63
CA SER A 40 -5.01 5.46 -15.66
C SER A 40 -4.44 6.04 -14.37
N TYR A 41 -3.29 5.52 -13.91
CA TYR A 41 -2.56 6.05 -12.76
C TYR A 41 -2.17 7.52 -12.95
N GLN A 42 -1.55 7.85 -14.09
CA GLN A 42 -1.18 9.22 -14.43
C GLN A 42 -2.39 10.14 -14.48
N THR A 43 -3.46 9.68 -15.15
CA THR A 43 -4.69 10.45 -15.33
C THR A 43 -5.33 10.78 -13.98
N LEU A 44 -5.44 9.79 -13.08
CA LEU A 44 -5.99 9.98 -11.75
C LEU A 44 -5.12 10.93 -10.91
N ALA A 45 -3.80 10.72 -10.91
CA ALA A 45 -2.87 11.52 -10.12
C ALA A 45 -2.86 13.02 -10.50
N GLN A 46 -3.22 13.36 -11.75
CA GLN A 46 -3.36 14.75 -12.21
C GLN A 46 -4.66 15.43 -11.77
N GLN A 47 -5.68 14.64 -11.40
CA GLN A 47 -7.04 15.13 -11.11
C GLN A 47 -7.34 15.27 -9.61
N VAL A 48 -6.43 14.83 -8.74
CA VAL A 48 -6.67 14.78 -7.29
C VAL A 48 -5.66 15.61 -6.51
N HIS A 49 -6.05 16.01 -5.30
CA HIS A 49 -5.17 16.69 -4.36
C HIS A 49 -4.49 15.73 -3.37
N ILE A 50 -5.16 14.64 -3.03
CA ILE A 50 -4.66 13.60 -2.11
C ILE A 50 -4.67 12.29 -2.88
N PHE A 51 -3.53 11.61 -2.89
CA PHE A 51 -3.36 10.40 -3.67
C PHE A 51 -2.82 9.27 -2.81
N HIS A 52 -3.69 8.29 -2.58
CA HIS A 52 -3.36 7.07 -1.87
C HIS A 52 -2.99 5.97 -2.87
N SER A 53 -1.77 5.44 -2.75
CA SER A 53 -1.16 4.45 -3.65
C SER A 53 -0.61 3.29 -2.82
N SER A 54 -1.38 2.21 -2.70
CA SER A 54 -1.05 1.02 -1.90
C SER A 54 -0.97 -0.19 -2.82
N HIS A 55 0.25 -0.56 -3.22
CA HIS A 55 0.57 -1.67 -4.13
C HIS A 55 2.09 -1.87 -4.18
N HIS A 56 2.58 -2.91 -4.86
CA HIS A 56 4.04 -3.15 -4.90
C HIS A 56 4.83 -2.07 -5.66
N ALA A 57 6.02 -1.79 -5.16
CA ALA A 57 7.09 -1.04 -5.79
C ALA A 57 8.41 -1.72 -5.48
N LYS A 58 9.42 -1.52 -6.32
CA LYS A 58 10.74 -2.10 -6.16
C LYS A 58 11.78 -0.99 -6.12
N SER A 59 12.52 -0.92 -5.01
CA SER A 59 13.65 0.00 -4.87
C SER A 59 14.90 -0.57 -5.52
N ASN A 60 15.55 0.21 -6.38
CA ASN A 60 16.83 -0.16 -7.01
C ASN A 60 17.95 0.76 -6.51
N PHE A 61 18.63 0.35 -5.43
CA PHE A 61 19.70 1.13 -4.82
C PHE A 61 20.95 1.30 -5.70
N MET A 62 21.16 0.41 -6.68
CA MET A 62 22.30 0.50 -7.60
C MET A 62 22.01 1.43 -8.78
N GLU A 63 20.76 1.46 -9.24
CA GLU A 63 20.29 2.33 -10.31
C GLU A 63 18.96 3.00 -9.90
N PRO A 64 19.00 4.07 -9.07
CA PRO A 64 17.80 4.64 -8.46
C PRO A 64 16.68 5.01 -9.44
N LEU A 65 17.04 5.50 -10.64
CA LEU A 65 16.08 5.85 -11.69
C LEU A 65 15.28 4.65 -12.23
N LYS A 66 15.77 3.42 -12.02
CA LYS A 66 15.06 2.16 -12.33
C LYS A 66 14.22 1.64 -11.17
N SER A 67 14.17 2.34 -10.03
CA SER A 67 13.16 2.05 -9.01
C SER A 67 11.78 2.23 -9.61
N GLU A 68 10.84 1.37 -9.29
CA GLU A 68 9.59 1.29 -10.03
C GLU A 68 8.37 1.01 -9.16
N LEU A 69 7.25 1.62 -9.51
CA LEU A 69 5.91 1.28 -9.05
C LEU A 69 5.36 0.20 -10.00
N ARG A 70 5.00 -0.98 -9.48
CA ARG A 70 4.35 -2.02 -10.29
C ARG A 70 2.89 -1.65 -10.51
N LEU A 71 2.43 -1.75 -11.74
CA LEU A 71 1.11 -1.36 -12.21
C LEU A 71 0.51 -2.50 -13.05
N GLY A 72 -0.78 -2.40 -13.36
CA GLY A 72 -1.53 -3.49 -14.01
C GLY A 72 -1.02 -3.91 -15.39
N ASP A 73 -0.36 -3.00 -16.12
CA ASP A 73 0.16 -3.20 -17.48
C ASP A 73 1.69 -3.02 -17.58
N GLY A 74 2.40 -2.93 -16.45
CA GLY A 74 3.84 -2.75 -16.43
C GLY A 74 4.33 -2.00 -15.20
N SER A 75 5.26 -1.08 -15.41
CA SER A 75 5.92 -0.35 -14.33
C SER A 75 6.01 1.15 -14.63
N LEU A 76 5.84 1.96 -13.58
CA LEU A 76 6.20 3.38 -13.58
C LEU A 76 7.53 3.56 -12.86
N THR A 77 8.58 3.87 -13.60
CA THR A 77 9.93 4.09 -13.05
C THR A 77 10.09 5.49 -12.45
N LEU A 78 11.01 5.63 -11.50
CA LEU A 78 11.43 6.93 -10.96
C LEU A 78 11.91 7.86 -12.09
N GLY A 79 12.67 7.34 -13.06
CA GLY A 79 13.11 8.10 -14.22
C GLY A 79 11.95 8.72 -15.01
N GLN A 80 10.87 7.95 -15.24
CA GLN A 80 9.65 8.46 -15.87
C GLN A 80 8.96 9.51 -15.01
N LEU A 81 8.81 9.26 -13.70
CA LEU A 81 8.14 10.16 -12.76
C LEU A 81 8.81 11.55 -12.69
N LEU A 82 10.13 11.63 -12.92
CA LEU A 82 10.88 12.89 -12.96
C LEU A 82 10.68 13.70 -14.26
N THR A 83 10.16 13.09 -15.33
CA THR A 83 9.99 13.76 -16.64
C THR A 83 8.85 14.80 -16.64
N PRO A 84 8.88 15.80 -17.54
CA PRO A 84 7.83 16.82 -17.63
C PRO A 84 6.42 16.26 -17.89
N GLY A 85 6.30 15.09 -18.52
CA GLY A 85 5.00 14.45 -18.77
C GLY A 85 4.29 14.02 -17.49
N TRP A 86 5.01 13.84 -16.39
CA TRP A 86 4.50 13.34 -15.11
C TRP A 86 4.25 14.45 -14.08
N ARG A 87 4.09 15.70 -14.52
CA ARG A 87 3.72 16.79 -13.61
C ARG A 87 2.27 16.64 -13.12
N MET A 88 2.08 16.79 -11.81
CA MET A 88 0.84 16.65 -11.05
C MET A 88 0.66 17.93 -10.20
N PRO A 89 0.38 19.10 -10.81
CA PRO A 89 0.46 20.39 -10.14
C PRO A 89 -0.58 20.59 -9.01
N ASN A 90 -1.66 19.81 -9.03
CA ASN A 90 -2.72 19.85 -8.02
C ASN A 90 -2.41 18.96 -6.81
N LEU A 91 -1.42 18.08 -6.92
CA LEU A 91 -1.12 17.09 -5.90
C LEU A 91 -0.53 17.76 -4.67
N SER A 92 -1.23 17.66 -3.54
CA SER A 92 -0.77 18.17 -2.25
C SER A 92 -0.11 17.08 -1.42
N GLU A 93 -0.72 15.88 -1.40
CA GLU A 93 -0.34 14.81 -0.50
C GLU A 93 -0.34 13.48 -1.25
N VAL A 94 0.72 12.69 -1.06
CA VAL A 94 0.79 11.30 -1.49
C VAL A 94 0.98 10.42 -0.26
N PHE A 95 0.21 9.34 -0.17
CA PHE A 95 0.48 8.24 0.74
C PHE A 95 0.83 7.01 -0.10
N ALA A 96 2.08 6.56 -0.02
CA ALA A 96 2.64 5.47 -0.81
C ALA A 96 3.15 4.33 0.08
N SER A 97 2.28 3.35 0.34
CA SER A 97 2.61 2.08 1.01
C SER A 97 3.06 1.05 -0.03
N ALA A 98 4.27 1.26 -0.58
CA ALA A 98 4.66 0.54 -1.78
C ALA A 98 6.05 -0.10 -1.79
N CYS A 99 6.91 0.06 -0.78
CA CYS A 99 8.30 -0.41 -0.90
C CYS A 99 8.48 -1.94 -0.75
N GLU A 100 8.94 -2.63 -1.79
CA GLU A 100 9.64 -3.91 -1.71
C GLU A 100 11.16 -3.65 -1.85
N GLY A 101 11.95 -4.04 -0.85
CA GLY A 101 13.40 -3.88 -0.89
C GLY A 101 14.11 -4.69 0.18
N ASN A 102 15.20 -5.38 -0.20
CA ASN A 102 16.10 -6.03 0.74
C ASN A 102 17.02 -4.98 1.37
N PHE A 103 16.88 -4.78 2.68
CA PHE A 103 17.66 -3.82 3.48
C PHE A 103 19.13 -4.24 3.72
N THR A 104 19.68 -5.14 2.89
CA THR A 104 21.05 -5.67 3.03
C THR A 104 22.12 -4.76 2.43
N VAL A 105 21.76 -3.62 1.84
CA VAL A 105 22.73 -2.70 1.25
C VAL A 105 23.29 -1.78 2.34
N THR A 106 24.50 -2.10 2.81
CA THR A 106 25.31 -1.33 3.77
C THR A 106 25.98 -0.08 3.19
N LYS A 107 25.71 0.24 1.92
CA LYS A 107 26.23 1.43 1.25
C LYS A 107 25.17 2.52 1.29
N LEU A 108 25.39 3.52 2.14
CA LEU A 108 24.76 4.84 2.00
C LEU A 108 25.13 5.36 0.59
N THR A 109 24.24 5.18 -0.37
CA THR A 109 24.21 6.04 -1.55
C THR A 109 23.50 7.31 -1.14
N ASP A 110 23.98 8.48 -1.56
CA ASP A 110 23.34 9.75 -1.26
C ASP A 110 21.84 9.66 -1.57
N ASP A 111 21.02 9.77 -0.52
CA ASP A 111 19.61 9.38 -0.42
C ASP A 111 18.66 10.35 -1.17
N LEU A 112 19.13 10.88 -2.30
CA LEU A 112 18.50 11.95 -3.07
C LEU A 112 17.47 11.44 -4.08
N LEU A 113 17.51 10.15 -4.45
CA LEU A 113 16.64 9.59 -5.49
C LEU A 113 15.86 8.38 -4.97
N SER A 114 14.65 8.66 -4.48
CA SER A 114 13.63 7.67 -4.12
C SER A 114 12.32 7.93 -4.88
N LEU A 115 11.41 6.95 -4.89
CA LEU A 115 10.06 7.16 -5.45
C LEU A 115 9.34 8.35 -4.78
N ALA A 116 9.56 8.57 -3.48
CA ALA A 116 9.01 9.71 -2.76
C ALA A 116 9.56 11.05 -3.29
N THR A 117 10.87 11.14 -3.55
CA THR A 117 11.45 12.34 -4.22
C THR A 117 10.89 12.54 -5.63
N GLY A 118 10.59 11.45 -6.36
CA GLY A 118 9.90 11.53 -7.64
C GLY A 118 8.54 12.20 -7.54
N PHE A 119 7.72 11.83 -6.54
CA PHE A 119 6.41 12.47 -6.31
C PHE A 119 6.55 13.95 -5.91
N LEU A 120 7.54 14.30 -5.09
CA LEU A 120 7.83 15.69 -4.74
C LEU A 120 8.19 16.50 -6.00
N CYS A 121 9.06 15.98 -6.86
CA CYS A 121 9.42 16.61 -8.14
C CYS A 121 8.26 16.66 -9.14
N ALA A 122 7.32 15.71 -9.06
CA ALA A 122 6.10 15.69 -9.87
C ALA A 122 5.11 16.79 -9.45
N GLY A 123 5.13 17.24 -8.19
CA GLY A 123 4.30 18.34 -7.70
C GLY A 123 3.74 18.14 -6.29
N ALA A 124 3.88 16.96 -5.70
CA ALA A 124 3.44 16.71 -4.33
C ALA A 124 4.14 17.63 -3.34
N ARG A 125 3.40 18.15 -2.34
CA ARG A 125 3.97 18.97 -1.27
C ARG A 125 4.45 18.12 -0.09
N SER A 126 3.73 17.04 0.18
CA SER A 126 4.06 16.06 1.21
C SER A 126 3.89 14.65 0.65
N VAL A 127 4.81 13.76 1.01
CA VAL A 127 4.77 12.34 0.66
C VAL A 127 5.00 11.52 1.92
N VAL A 128 4.03 10.70 2.28
CA VAL A 128 4.22 9.60 3.24
C VAL A 128 4.60 8.36 2.45
N SER A 129 5.72 7.73 2.80
CA SER A 129 6.19 6.52 2.11
C SER A 129 6.84 5.53 3.07
N THR A 130 7.00 4.27 2.65
CA THR A 130 7.75 3.27 3.41
C THR A 130 9.21 3.16 2.98
N GLN A 131 10.12 3.04 3.95
CA GLN A 131 11.55 2.81 3.72
C GLN A 131 11.87 1.34 3.43
N TRP A 132 11.07 0.40 3.95
CA TRP A 132 11.20 -1.04 3.73
C TRP A 132 9.83 -1.68 3.47
N SER A 133 9.85 -2.98 3.14
CA SER A 133 8.63 -3.80 3.04
C SER A 133 8.02 -3.97 4.42
N VAL A 134 6.91 -3.29 4.65
CA VAL A 134 6.10 -3.44 5.85
C VAL A 134 5.07 -4.55 5.61
N ASP A 135 4.67 -5.23 6.68
CA ASP A 135 3.57 -6.18 6.69
C ASP A 135 2.27 -5.55 6.14
N ASP A 136 1.55 -6.28 5.28
CA ASP A 136 0.35 -5.80 4.57
C ASP A 136 -0.75 -5.38 5.56
N LEU A 137 -1.03 -6.19 6.58
CA LEU A 137 -2.03 -5.86 7.60
C LEU A 137 -1.62 -4.64 8.43
N ALA A 138 -0.35 -4.59 8.86
CA ALA A 138 0.16 -3.44 9.61
C ALA A 138 0.05 -2.14 8.79
N SER A 139 0.37 -2.20 7.49
CA SER A 139 0.27 -1.06 6.57
C SER A 139 -1.17 -0.59 6.43
N ALA A 140 -2.11 -1.51 6.21
CA ALA A 140 -3.53 -1.23 6.10
C ALA A 140 -4.08 -0.51 7.36
N LEU A 141 -3.76 -1.02 8.55
CA LEU A 141 -4.18 -0.42 9.81
C LEU A 141 -3.55 0.97 10.01
N LEU A 142 -2.26 1.13 9.69
CA LEU A 142 -1.58 2.41 9.82
C LEU A 142 -2.21 3.47 8.91
N ALA A 143 -2.52 3.14 7.67
CA ALA A 143 -3.17 4.05 6.75
C ALA A 143 -4.56 4.46 7.25
N ILE A 144 -5.37 3.51 7.74
CA ILE A 144 -6.66 3.82 8.36
C ILE A 144 -6.48 4.80 9.53
N PHE A 145 -5.50 4.56 10.42
CA PHE A 145 -5.24 5.46 11.55
C PHE A 145 -4.74 6.84 11.10
N TYR A 146 -3.85 6.88 10.11
CA TYR A 146 -3.37 8.10 9.50
C TYR A 146 -4.53 8.93 8.96
N TYR A 147 -5.39 8.34 8.13
CA TYR A 147 -6.49 9.03 7.49
C TYR A 147 -7.61 9.44 8.46
N HIS A 148 -7.82 8.70 9.55
CA HIS A 148 -8.65 9.19 10.67
C HIS A 148 -8.06 10.45 11.31
N GLY A 149 -6.75 10.49 11.52
CA GLY A 149 -6.05 11.68 12.02
C GLY A 149 -6.18 12.87 11.05
N ARG A 150 -5.99 12.64 9.75
CA ARG A 150 -6.17 13.66 8.71
C ARG A 150 -7.60 14.21 8.68
N ARG A 151 -8.61 13.33 8.75
CA ARG A 151 -10.04 13.73 8.81
C ARG A 151 -10.37 14.54 10.06
N SER A 152 -9.61 14.34 11.14
CA SER A 152 -9.72 15.08 12.40
C SER A 152 -8.93 16.41 12.39
N GLY A 153 -8.32 16.80 11.27
CA GLY A 153 -7.60 18.06 11.11
C GLY A 153 -6.13 18.05 11.52
N MET A 154 -5.56 16.89 11.89
CA MET A 154 -4.13 16.77 12.19
C MET A 154 -3.29 16.95 10.93
N SER A 155 -2.11 17.60 11.02
CA SER A 155 -1.15 17.66 9.90
C SER A 155 -0.64 16.27 9.49
N CYS A 156 0.03 16.16 8.33
CA CYS A 156 0.59 14.86 7.87
C CYS A 156 1.53 14.25 8.92
N CYS A 157 2.45 15.03 9.49
CA CYS A 157 3.38 14.56 10.49
C CYS A 157 2.68 14.14 11.78
N GLN A 158 1.67 14.91 12.24
CA GLN A 158 0.90 14.59 13.43
C GLN A 158 0.09 13.30 13.22
N ALA A 159 -0.63 13.19 12.10
CA ALA A 159 -1.43 12.02 11.77
C ALA A 159 -0.56 10.76 11.64
N LEU A 160 0.61 10.86 11.01
CA LEU A 160 1.56 9.74 10.90
C LEU A 160 2.09 9.33 12.27
N GLN A 161 2.57 10.28 13.07
CA GLN A 161 3.09 10.00 14.41
C GLN A 161 2.01 9.33 15.29
N GLN A 162 0.79 9.86 15.29
CA GLN A 162 -0.31 9.30 16.07
C GLN A 162 -0.71 7.92 15.55
N GLY A 163 -0.74 7.71 14.23
CA GLY A 163 -0.96 6.40 13.63
C GLY A 163 0.08 5.37 14.06
N GLN A 164 1.37 5.73 14.04
CA GLN A 164 2.47 4.86 14.48
C GLN A 164 2.38 4.52 15.96
N ILE A 165 2.07 5.51 16.82
CA ILE A 165 1.87 5.30 18.26
C ILE A 165 0.68 4.37 18.50
N LYS A 166 -0.44 4.59 17.78
CA LYS A 166 -1.66 3.78 17.92
C LYS A 166 -1.40 2.35 17.50
N LEU A 167 -0.75 2.11 16.35
CA LEU A 167 -0.42 0.78 15.88
C LEU A 167 0.54 0.06 16.84
N ARG A 168 1.60 0.74 17.30
CA ARG A 168 2.56 0.21 18.27
C ARG A 168 1.91 -0.24 19.58
N LYS A 169 0.89 0.50 20.03
CA LYS A 169 0.19 0.25 21.31
C LYS A 169 -1.05 -0.62 21.17
N LEU A 170 -1.44 -0.99 19.95
CA LEU A 170 -2.63 -1.80 19.70
C LEU A 170 -2.46 -3.16 20.38
N THR A 171 -3.32 -3.45 21.35
CA THR A 171 -3.27 -4.73 22.05
C THR A 171 -3.94 -5.84 21.25
N GLY A 172 -3.56 -7.10 21.48
CA GLY A 172 -4.24 -8.24 20.84
C GLY A 172 -5.75 -8.28 21.14
N LYS A 173 -6.15 -7.85 22.34
CA LYS A 173 -7.56 -7.72 22.71
C LYS A 173 -8.28 -6.62 21.92
N GLU A 174 -7.74 -5.40 21.89
CA GLU A 174 -8.33 -4.32 21.09
C GLU A 174 -8.37 -4.67 19.60
N PHE A 175 -7.35 -5.39 19.12
CA PHE A 175 -7.33 -5.93 17.76
C PHE A 175 -8.49 -6.89 17.51
N ALA A 176 -8.67 -7.88 18.38
CA ALA A 176 -9.74 -8.87 18.31
C ALA A 176 -11.13 -8.24 18.37
N ASP A 177 -11.32 -7.25 19.24
CA ASP A 177 -12.62 -6.62 19.46
C ASP A 177 -13.03 -5.69 18.30
N ASN A 178 -12.07 -4.95 17.71
CA ASN A 178 -12.39 -3.84 16.81
C ASN A 178 -12.07 -4.09 15.33
N TYR A 179 -11.15 -5.00 14.99
CA TYR A 179 -10.66 -5.15 13.62
C TYR A 179 -10.77 -6.59 13.11
N GLN A 180 -10.48 -7.58 13.96
CA GLN A 180 -10.40 -8.98 13.55
C GLN A 180 -11.67 -9.52 12.85
N PRO A 181 -12.91 -9.20 13.28
CA PRO A 181 -14.12 -9.75 12.63
C PRO A 181 -14.24 -9.31 11.17
N GLN A 182 -14.05 -8.01 10.90
CA GLN A 182 -14.17 -7.42 9.57
C GLN A 182 -13.02 -7.86 8.64
N LEU A 183 -11.81 -7.96 9.19
CA LEU A 183 -10.64 -8.46 8.47
C LEU A 183 -10.79 -9.94 8.10
N ARG A 184 -11.39 -10.75 9.00
CA ARG A 184 -11.65 -12.17 8.75
C ARG A 184 -12.67 -12.34 7.63
N GLU A 185 -13.81 -11.66 7.72
CA GLU A 185 -14.84 -11.68 6.69
C GLU A 185 -14.28 -11.26 5.33
N HIS A 186 -13.52 -10.16 5.30
CA HIS A 186 -12.87 -9.68 4.07
C HIS A 186 -11.88 -10.70 3.49
N LEU A 187 -11.05 -11.32 4.33
CA LEU A 187 -10.08 -12.32 3.88
C LEU A 187 -10.76 -13.60 3.37
N GLU A 188 -11.85 -14.04 4.00
CA GLU A 188 -12.66 -15.17 3.54
C GLU A 188 -13.29 -14.89 2.16
N GLN A 189 -13.79 -13.67 1.95
CA GLN A 189 -14.26 -13.23 0.64
C GLN A 189 -13.12 -13.28 -0.39
N LYS A 190 -11.94 -12.74 -0.06
CA LYS A 190 -10.76 -12.74 -0.94
C LYS A 190 -10.27 -14.14 -1.27
N LEU A 191 -10.29 -15.07 -0.31
CA LEU A 191 -9.98 -16.48 -0.54
C LEU A 191 -10.98 -17.14 -1.49
N THR A 192 -12.26 -16.79 -1.40
CA THR A 192 -13.30 -17.31 -2.30
C THR A 192 -13.10 -16.81 -3.73
N GLU A 193 -12.82 -15.51 -3.89
CA GLU A 193 -12.49 -14.88 -5.17
C GLU A 193 -11.24 -15.53 -5.80
N ALA A 194 -10.17 -15.67 -5.02
CA ALA A 194 -8.91 -16.27 -5.48
C ALA A 194 -9.05 -17.75 -5.86
N ASN A 195 -9.82 -18.54 -5.10
CA ASN A 195 -10.08 -19.94 -5.46
C ASN A 195 -10.95 -20.06 -6.73
N THR A 196 -11.90 -19.15 -6.93
CA THR A 196 -12.69 -19.09 -8.16
C THR A 196 -11.81 -18.77 -9.37
N ALA A 197 -10.93 -17.77 -9.25
CA ALA A 197 -10.00 -17.41 -10.30
C ALA A 197 -9.00 -18.54 -10.61
N LYS A 198 -8.48 -19.22 -9.57
CA LYS A 198 -7.65 -20.43 -9.72
C LYS A 198 -8.37 -21.52 -10.51
N GLN A 199 -9.63 -21.79 -10.19
CA GLN A 199 -10.41 -22.81 -10.88
C GLN A 199 -10.67 -22.42 -12.34
N ASN A 200 -11.02 -21.16 -12.60
CA ASN A 200 -11.21 -20.65 -13.96
C ASN A 200 -9.94 -20.77 -14.81
N ALA A 201 -8.77 -20.43 -14.26
CA ALA A 201 -7.49 -20.57 -14.97
C ALA A 201 -7.19 -22.04 -15.33
N LYS A 202 -7.48 -22.96 -14.39
CA LYS A 202 -7.37 -24.41 -14.62
C LYS A 202 -8.29 -24.88 -15.75
N ASP A 203 -9.55 -24.43 -15.74
CA ASP A 203 -10.56 -24.82 -16.73
C ASP A 203 -10.25 -24.27 -18.13
N GLN A 204 -9.57 -23.11 -18.20
CA GLN A 204 -9.09 -22.50 -19.45
C GLN A 204 -7.76 -23.09 -19.94
N GLY A 205 -7.08 -23.90 -19.13
CA GLY A 205 -5.75 -24.41 -19.44
C GLY A 205 -4.63 -23.36 -19.39
N ASP A 206 -4.87 -22.23 -18.71
CA ASP A 206 -3.87 -21.18 -18.50
C ASP A 206 -2.99 -21.54 -17.30
N GLN A 207 -1.87 -22.21 -17.59
CA GLN A 207 -0.96 -22.70 -16.55
C GLN A 207 -0.27 -21.55 -15.79
N GLU A 208 0.05 -20.44 -16.46
CA GLU A 208 0.72 -19.30 -15.84
C GLU A 208 -0.20 -18.62 -14.82
N GLU A 209 -1.44 -18.37 -15.21
CA GLU A 209 -2.44 -17.77 -14.34
C GLU A 209 -2.84 -18.75 -13.21
N PHE A 210 -2.90 -20.06 -13.48
CA PHE A 210 -3.13 -21.06 -12.44
C PHE A 210 -2.03 -21.05 -11.37
N ASP A 211 -0.75 -21.09 -11.79
CA ASP A 211 0.39 -21.08 -10.87
C ASP A 211 0.47 -19.78 -10.06
N LYS A 212 0.07 -18.65 -10.66
CA LYS A 212 -0.09 -17.37 -9.95
C LYS A 212 -1.14 -17.50 -8.84
N TRP A 213 -2.34 -17.99 -9.14
CA TRP A 213 -3.42 -18.09 -8.16
C TRP A 213 -3.17 -19.12 -7.06
N VAL A 214 -2.41 -20.19 -7.34
CA VAL A 214 -1.93 -21.10 -6.29
C VAL A 214 -1.13 -20.34 -5.23
N LYS A 215 -0.14 -19.54 -5.65
CA LYS A 215 0.69 -18.74 -4.73
C LYS A 215 -0.13 -17.71 -3.95
N ILE A 216 -1.11 -17.07 -4.59
CA ILE A 216 -1.98 -16.09 -3.94
C ILE A 216 -2.85 -16.75 -2.86
N VAL A 217 -3.47 -17.89 -3.17
CA VAL A 217 -4.27 -18.64 -2.19
C VAL A 217 -3.42 -19.06 -1.00
N ASP A 218 -2.22 -19.61 -1.24
CA ASP A 218 -1.29 -19.99 -0.16
C ASP A 218 -0.93 -18.78 0.73
N LYS A 219 -0.66 -17.63 0.11
CA LYS A 219 -0.36 -16.38 0.83
C LYS A 219 -1.54 -15.95 1.69
N PHE A 220 -2.77 -16.00 1.17
CA PHE A 220 -3.97 -15.60 1.90
C PHE A 220 -4.27 -16.56 3.06
N GLU A 221 -4.07 -17.87 2.89
CA GLU A 221 -4.21 -18.84 3.99
C GLU A 221 -3.19 -18.59 5.12
N ILE A 222 -1.95 -18.23 4.77
CA ILE A 222 -0.94 -17.81 5.76
C ILE A 222 -1.41 -16.56 6.51
N GLN A 223 -1.98 -15.58 5.81
CA GLN A 223 -2.54 -14.38 6.44
C GLN A 223 -3.73 -14.73 7.36
N GLY A 224 -4.55 -15.71 7.01
CA GLY A 224 -5.65 -16.18 7.87
C GLY A 224 -5.14 -16.76 9.18
N LYS A 225 -4.10 -17.61 9.12
CA LYS A 225 -3.46 -18.15 10.33
C LYS A 225 -2.82 -17.06 11.18
N ARG A 226 -2.17 -16.08 10.55
CA ARG A 226 -1.61 -14.90 11.21
C ARG A 226 -2.70 -14.12 11.91
N LEU A 227 -3.82 -13.83 11.24
CA LEU A 227 -4.93 -13.06 11.79
C LEU A 227 -5.47 -13.67 13.09
N GLU A 228 -5.53 -15.00 13.19
CA GLU A 228 -5.94 -15.71 14.40
C GLU A 228 -4.88 -15.74 15.52
N SER A 229 -3.60 -15.57 15.19
CA SER A 229 -2.54 -15.53 16.20
C SER A 229 -2.43 -14.17 16.89
N LEU A 230 -2.70 -13.07 16.17
CA LEU A 230 -2.49 -11.71 16.68
C LEU A 230 -3.32 -11.38 17.93
N SER A 231 -4.51 -11.98 18.08
CA SER A 231 -5.36 -11.77 19.26
C SER A 231 -4.76 -12.34 20.56
N LYS A 232 -3.77 -13.22 20.44
CA LYS A 232 -3.07 -13.87 21.56
C LYS A 232 -1.80 -13.13 21.98
N GLU A 233 -1.38 -12.14 21.20
CA GLU A 233 -0.18 -11.34 21.47
C GLU A 233 -0.54 -10.09 22.28
N ASP A 234 0.30 -9.71 23.25
CA ASP A 234 0.05 -8.50 24.06
C ASP A 234 0.04 -7.23 23.18
N PHE A 235 1.00 -7.13 22.27
CA PHE A 235 1.17 -6.02 21.32
C PHE A 235 1.61 -6.57 19.95
N PRO A 236 0.68 -7.09 19.11
CA PRO A 236 0.99 -7.74 17.85
C PRO A 236 1.87 -6.92 16.89
N PHE A 237 1.78 -5.58 16.97
CA PHE A 237 2.53 -4.65 16.15
C PHE A 237 3.53 -3.79 16.94
N GLY A 238 3.91 -4.23 18.15
CA GLY A 238 4.80 -3.46 19.04
C GLY A 238 6.21 -3.25 18.49
N HIS A 239 6.70 -4.18 17.67
CA HIS A 239 8.03 -4.11 17.07
C HIS A 239 8.13 -2.99 16.00
N PRO A 240 9.21 -2.18 15.96
CA PRO A 240 9.34 -1.06 15.02
C PRO A 240 9.24 -1.43 13.54
N PHE A 241 9.54 -2.68 13.18
CA PHE A 241 9.38 -3.20 11.82
C PHE A 241 8.01 -2.89 11.19
N TYR A 242 6.93 -2.85 11.99
CA TYR A 242 5.56 -2.66 11.51
C TYR A 242 5.16 -1.20 11.24
N TRP A 243 5.91 -0.22 11.76
CA TRP A 243 5.45 1.17 11.75
C TRP A 243 6.57 2.20 11.53
N ALA A 244 7.80 1.91 11.97
CA ALA A 244 8.92 2.84 11.89
C ALA A 244 9.42 3.06 10.45
N GLY A 245 9.02 2.19 9.52
CA GLY A 245 9.37 2.32 8.10
C GLY A 245 8.63 3.46 7.42
N PHE A 246 7.50 3.90 7.96
CA PHE A 246 6.76 5.02 7.40
C PHE A 246 7.40 6.35 7.78
N VAL A 247 7.71 7.15 6.76
CA VAL A 247 8.31 8.48 6.89
C VAL A 247 7.50 9.49 6.10
N SER A 248 7.51 10.75 6.55
CA SER A 248 6.93 11.88 5.83
C SER A 248 8.04 12.76 5.27
N GLN A 249 7.99 13.06 3.98
CA GLN A 249 8.94 13.93 3.27
C GLN A 249 8.20 15.11 2.65
N GLY A 250 8.85 16.27 2.57
CA GLY A 250 8.30 17.49 1.98
C GLY A 250 7.91 18.57 3.00
N MET A 251 7.15 19.56 2.55
CA MET A 251 6.68 20.69 3.37
C MET A 251 5.22 20.43 3.77
N ALA A 252 5.03 19.84 4.96
CA ALA A 252 3.71 19.62 5.56
C ALA A 252 3.30 20.78 6.48
#